data_AF-A0A4R3JIC0-F1
#
_entry.id   AF-A0A4R3JIC0-F1
#
_cell.length_a   1.000
_cell.length_b   1.000
_cell.length_c   1.000
_cell.angle_alpha   90.00
_cell.angle_beta   90.00
_cell.angle_gamma   90.00
#
_symmetry.space_group_name_H-M   'P 1'
#
loop_
_entity.id
_entity.type
_entity.pdbx_description
1 polymer ?
#
loop_
_entity_poly.entity_id
_entity_poly.type
_entity_poly.pdbx_seq_one_letter_code
_entity_poly.pdbx_strand_id
1 'polypeptide(L)'
;MMRPRLQRAAQSVTILVRFIHILSGNEGVVSQGQRVEQMRVMNDAFSAAGVRFTYDEDNVTEVDNATFFAMGHMSAAERQCKQQHQ
;
A
#
# COMPACT_ATOMS: atom_id res chain seq x y z
N MET A 1 35.35 -9.36 -32.98
CA MET A 1 34.54 -10.34 -32.21
C MET A 1 33.82 -9.58 -31.10
N MET A 2 32.55 -9.23 -31.29
CA MET A 2 31.75 -8.50 -30.29
C MET A 2 31.29 -9.48 -29.20
N ARG A 3 31.58 -9.16 -27.94
CA ARG A 3 31.06 -9.92 -26.79
C ARG A 3 29.54 -9.68 -26.71
N PRO A 4 28.69 -10.71 -26.56
CA PRO A 4 27.28 -10.50 -26.34
C PRO A 4 27.12 -9.76 -25.00
N ARG A 5 26.57 -8.53 -25.05
CA ARG A 5 26.04 -7.87 -23.86
C ARG A 5 24.93 -8.80 -23.36
N LEU A 6 25.16 -9.45 -22.21
CA LEU A 6 24.08 -10.09 -21.46
C LEU A 6 23.01 -9.01 -21.22
N GLN A 7 21.94 -9.08 -22.01
CA GLN A 7 20.74 -8.29 -21.82
C GLN A 7 20.14 -8.82 -20.51
N ARG A 8 20.45 -8.15 -19.40
CA ARG A 8 19.77 -8.39 -18.13
C ARG A 8 18.33 -7.96 -18.39
N ALA A 9 17.45 -8.92 -18.66
CA ALA A 9 16.03 -8.64 -18.79
C ALA A 9 15.63 -7.84 -17.55
N ALA A 10 15.12 -6.63 -17.74
CA ALA A 10 14.61 -5.83 -16.64
C ALA A 10 13.43 -6.62 -16.07
N GLN A 11 13.68 -7.37 -15.00
CA GLN A 11 12.64 -8.14 -14.31
C GLN A 11 11.70 -7.12 -13.68
N SER A 12 10.50 -7.01 -14.25
CA SER A 12 9.45 -6.24 -13.63
C SER A 12 8.95 -6.99 -12.40
N VAL A 13 8.80 -6.26 -11.30
CA VAL A 13 8.28 -6.80 -10.03
C VAL A 13 6.86 -6.29 -9.84
N THR A 14 5.92 -7.20 -9.59
CA THR A 14 4.55 -6.82 -9.23
C THR A 14 4.36 -6.98 -7.72
N ILE A 15 3.91 -5.93 -7.06
CA ILE A 15 3.61 -5.88 -5.63
C ILE A 15 2.10 -5.82 -5.45
N LEU A 16 1.54 -6.81 -4.75
CA LEU A 16 0.15 -6.81 -4.34
C LEU A 16 -0.02 -5.96 -3.08
N VAL A 17 -0.83 -4.92 -3.17
CA VAL A 17 -1.16 -4.00 -2.08
C VAL A 17 -2.50 -4.41 -1.47
N ARG A 18 -2.54 -4.45 -0.13
CA ARG A 18 -3.77 -4.63 0.64
C ARG A 18 -4.12 -3.32 1.33
N PHE A 19 -5.31 -2.79 1.06
CA PHE A 19 -5.81 -1.61 1.75
C PHE A 19 -6.56 -1.99 3.01
N ILE A 20 -6.17 -1.34 4.12
CA ILE A 20 -6.81 -1.48 5.42
C ILE A 20 -7.11 -0.07 5.90
N HIS A 21 -8.39 0.30 5.90
CA HIS A 21 -8.87 1.61 6.31
C HIS A 21 -9.31 1.53 7.76
N ILE A 22 -8.65 2.29 8.63
CA ILE A 22 -9.04 2.38 10.04
C ILE A 22 -9.99 3.55 10.17
N LEU A 23 -11.20 3.30 10.67
CA LEU A 23 -12.30 4.27 10.73
C LEU A 23 -12.57 4.74 12.17
N SER A 24 -13.06 5.97 12.30
CA SER A 24 -13.63 6.53 13.53
C SER A 24 -14.68 7.59 13.17
N GLY A 25 -15.96 7.19 13.16
CA GLY A 25 -17.03 8.02 12.61
C GLY A 25 -16.80 8.28 11.10
N ASN A 26 -16.68 9.56 10.71
CA ASN A 26 -16.37 9.93 9.32
C ASN A 26 -14.85 9.99 9.04
N GLU A 27 -14.00 9.82 10.04
CA GLU A 27 -12.55 9.83 9.86
C GLU A 27 -12.07 8.49 9.30
N GLY A 28 -11.05 8.54 8.44
CA GLY A 28 -10.45 7.34 7.82
C GLY A 28 -11.20 6.79 6.61
N VAL A 29 -12.34 7.37 6.23
CA VAL A 29 -13.10 6.97 5.04
C VAL A 29 -12.30 7.29 3.78
N VAL A 30 -12.02 6.26 2.99
CA VAL A 30 -11.33 6.37 1.70
C VAL A 30 -12.21 5.72 0.64
N SER A 31 -12.51 6.47 -0.42
CA SER A 31 -13.25 5.96 -1.58
C SER A 31 -12.36 5.12 -2.50
N GLN A 32 -13.01 4.30 -3.33
CA GLN A 32 -12.32 3.56 -4.39
C GLN A 32 -11.52 4.48 -5.31
N GLY A 33 -12.08 5.63 -5.70
CA GLY A 33 -11.39 6.61 -6.54
C GLY A 33 -10.08 7.09 -5.91
N GLN A 34 -10.06 7.32 -4.60
CA GLN A 34 -8.84 7.70 -3.88
C GLN A 34 -7.82 6.56 -3.83
N ARG A 35 -8.25 5.29 -3.65
CA ARG A 35 -7.36 4.12 -3.75
C ARG A 35 -6.75 4.02 -5.14
N VAL A 36 -7.55 4.16 -6.20
CA VAL A 36 -7.07 4.13 -7.59
C VAL A 36 -6.04 5.22 -7.84
N GLU A 37 -6.27 6.44 -7.37
CA GLU A 37 -5.30 7.52 -7.53
C GLU A 37 -4.00 7.26 -6.76
N GLN A 38 -4.08 6.70 -5.55
CA GLN A 38 -2.88 6.29 -4.81
C GLN A 38 -2.05 5.26 -5.60
N MET A 39 -2.71 4.28 -6.21
CA MET A 39 -2.06 3.28 -7.04
C MET A 39 -1.43 3.90 -8.29
N ARG A 40 -2.09 4.90 -8.90
CA ARG A 40 -1.52 5.62 -10.04
C ARG A 40 -0.24 6.35 -9.63
N VAL A 41 -0.27 7.10 -8.53
CA VAL A 41 0.91 7.82 -8.01
C VAL A 41 2.08 6.86 -7.74
N MET A 42 1.83 5.73 -7.10
CA MET A 42 2.87 4.73 -6.82
C MET A 42 3.42 4.11 -8.11
N ASN A 43 2.56 3.76 -9.06
CA ASN A 43 3.01 3.20 -10.34
C ASN A 43 3.82 4.21 -11.16
N ASP A 44 3.40 5.47 -11.21
CA ASP A 44 4.12 6.53 -11.91
C ASP A 44 5.51 6.72 -11.29
N ALA A 45 5.60 6.80 -9.97
CA ALA A 45 6.85 7.04 -9.23
C ALA A 45 7.88 5.92 -9.37
N PHE A 46 7.45 4.65 -9.44
CA PHE A 46 8.35 3.50 -9.49
C PHE A 46 8.42 2.82 -10.86
N SER A 47 7.76 3.38 -11.88
CA SER A 47 7.79 2.87 -13.26
C SER A 47 9.22 2.68 -13.79
N ALA A 48 10.11 3.65 -13.55
CA ALA A 48 11.52 3.58 -13.97
C ALA A 48 12.32 2.49 -13.25
N ALA A 49 11.87 2.04 -12.08
CA ALA A 49 12.46 0.93 -11.33
C ALA A 49 11.91 -0.44 -11.77
N GLY A 50 10.95 -0.47 -12.70
CA GLY A 50 10.29 -1.69 -13.13
C GLY A 50 9.35 -2.29 -12.07
N VAL A 51 8.91 -1.50 -11.10
CA VAL A 51 7.96 -1.95 -10.07
C VAL A 51 6.56 -1.54 -10.47
N ARG A 52 5.63 -2.49 -10.37
CA ARG A 52 4.19 -2.27 -10.57
C ARG A 52 3.45 -2.64 -9.30
N PHE A 53 2.55 -1.78 -8.87
CA PHE A 53 1.64 -2.02 -7.76
C PHE A 53 0.26 -2.35 -8.30
N THR A 54 -0.38 -3.37 -7.72
CA THR A 54 -1.77 -3.74 -7.99
C THR A 54 -2.50 -4.00 -6.68
N TYR A 55 -3.81 -3.84 -6.65
CA TYR A 55 -4.64 -4.22 -5.51
C TYR A 55 -5.93 -4.85 -6.03
N ASP A 56 -6.62 -5.53 -5.13
CA ASP A 56 -7.93 -6.12 -5.37
C ASP A 56 -8.96 -5.40 -4.49
N GLU A 57 -10.03 -4.91 -5.10
CA GLU A 57 -11.10 -4.19 -4.40
C GLU A 57 -11.82 -5.10 -3.41
N ASP A 58 -11.95 -6.40 -3.72
CA ASP A 58 -12.59 -7.38 -2.85
C ASP A 58 -11.76 -7.68 -1.58
N ASN A 59 -10.49 -7.27 -1.56
CA ASN A 59 -9.56 -7.43 -0.44
C ASN A 59 -9.33 -6.15 0.37
N VAL A 60 -10.08 -5.08 0.06
CA VAL A 60 -10.10 -3.85 0.87
C VAL A 60 -10.86 -4.13 2.16
N THR A 61 -10.28 -3.76 3.30
CA THR A 61 -10.90 -3.96 4.60
C THR A 61 -11.06 -2.65 5.36
N GLU A 62 -12.16 -2.52 6.08
CA GLU A 62 -12.43 -1.41 6.98
C GLU A 62 -12.44 -1.93 8.42
N VAL A 63 -11.77 -1.22 9.32
CA VAL A 63 -11.64 -1.56 10.73
C VAL A 63 -12.08 -0.36 11.55
N ASP A 64 -13.25 -0.44 12.19
CA ASP A 64 -13.68 0.59 13.12
C ASP A 64 -12.85 0.49 14.41
N ASN A 65 -12.03 1.51 14.66
CA ASN A 65 -11.16 1.57 15.82
C ASN A 65 -10.89 3.03 16.21
N ALA A 66 -11.85 3.65 16.89
CA ALA A 66 -11.69 4.98 17.48
C ALA A 66 -10.47 5.10 18.41
N THR A 67 -10.03 4.00 19.03
CA THR A 67 -8.83 4.02 19.88
C THR A 67 -7.58 4.30 19.06
N PHE A 68 -7.50 3.83 17.80
CA PHE A 68 -6.38 4.11 16.89
C PHE A 68 -6.13 5.61 16.73
N PHE A 69 -7.19 6.41 16.62
CA PHE A 69 -7.11 7.87 16.48
C PHE A 69 -6.68 8.58 17.77
N ALA A 70 -6.87 7.93 18.92
CA ALA A 70 -6.37 8.38 20.21
C ALA A 70 -4.95 7.86 20.51
N MET A 71 -4.38 6.97 19.69
CA MET A 71 -3.03 6.45 19.91
C MET A 71 -1.99 7.52 19.62
N GLY A 72 -1.17 7.81 20.62
CA GLY A 72 0.00 8.66 20.43
C GLY A 72 1.01 8.01 19.48
N HIS A 73 1.65 8.82 18.64
CA HIS A 73 2.76 8.41 17.78
C HIS A 73 3.89 7.75 18.62
N MET A 74 4.37 6.60 18.17
CA MET A 74 5.33 5.69 18.84
C MET A 74 4.87 5.06 20.15
N SER A 75 3.58 5.12 20.47
CA SER A 75 3.04 4.46 21.66
C SER A 75 3.11 2.93 21.54
N ALA A 76 3.07 2.24 22.69
CA ALA A 76 2.95 0.78 22.71
C ALA A 76 1.65 0.31 22.04
N ALA A 77 0.57 1.09 22.18
CA ALA A 77 -0.71 0.85 21.54
C ALA A 77 -0.62 0.89 20.01
N GLU A 78 0.07 1.90 19.44
CA GLU A 78 0.28 2.00 17.98
C GLU A 78 1.03 0.78 17.43
N ARG A 79 2.09 0.36 18.12
CA ARG A 79 2.88 -0.82 17.72
C ARG A 79 2.04 -2.10 17.74
N GLN A 80 1.24 -2.30 18.78
CA GLN A 80 0.40 -3.48 18.92
C GLN A 80 -0.71 -3.52 17.88
N CYS A 81 -1.34 -2.38 17.59
CA CYS A 81 -2.36 -2.27 16.54
C CYS A 81 -1.79 -2.61 15.15
N LYS A 82 -0.59 -2.11 14.84
CA LYS A 82 0.10 -2.46 13.58
C LYS A 82 0.40 -3.95 13.46
N GLN A 83 0.72 -4.64 14.55
CA GLN A 83 0.98 -6.08 14.53
C GLN A 83 -0.29 -6.94 14.34
N GLN A 84 -1.45 -6.46 14.80
CA GLN A 84 -2.71 -7.21 14.72
C GLN A 84 -3.42 -7.08 13.36
N HIS A 85 -3.08 -6.03 12.60
CA HIS A 85 -3.74 -5.72 11.33
C HIS A 85 -2.79 -5.74 10.11
N GLN A 86 -1.52 -6.15 10.27
CA GLN A 86 -0.60 -6.44 9.15
C GLN A 86 -0.67 -7.92 8.77
#